data_AF-A0A538C8T4-F1
#
_entry.id   AF-A0A538C8T4-F1
#
_cell.length_a   1.000
_cell.length_b   1.000
_cell.length_c   1.000
_cell.angle_alpha   90.00
_cell.angle_beta   90.00
_cell.angle_gamma   90.00
#
_symmetry.space_group_name_H-M   'P 1'
#
loop_
_entity.id
_entity.type
_entity.pdbx_description
1 polymer ?
#
loop_
_entity_poly.entity_id
_entity_poly.type
_entity_poly.pdbx_seq_one_letter_code
_entity_poly.pdbx_strand_id
1 'polypeptide(L)'
;MNEVADLAAWRRQRRAGGGDEDDMATEEAAVVPVPLPDDPAVARLDRAVERLHGLVSGALDGRGRLTPGVETELLAIMGELTVGLIPEAANRAERLAARLAQ
;
A
#
# COMPACT_ATOMS: atom_id res chain seq x y z
N MET A 1 23.21 -11.98 13.71
CA MET A 1 21.75 -11.79 13.55
C MET A 1 21.44 -10.31 13.67
N ASN A 2 20.41 -9.86 12.94
CA ASN A 2 19.88 -8.50 12.79
C ASN A 2 20.61 -7.55 11.82
N GLU A 3 20.45 -7.80 10.52
CA GLU A 3 20.44 -6.72 9.52
C GLU A 3 19.06 -6.06 9.54
N VAL A 4 18.84 -5.15 10.49
CA VAL A 4 17.70 -4.24 10.44
C VAL A 4 18.08 -3.13 9.46
N ALA A 5 17.44 -3.11 8.29
CA ALA A 5 17.70 -2.10 7.27
C ALA A 5 17.59 -0.68 7.85
N ASP A 6 18.66 0.12 7.73
CA ASP A 6 18.71 1.49 8.25
C ASP A 6 17.74 2.38 7.45
N LEU A 7 16.58 2.64 8.06
CA LEU A 7 15.50 3.46 7.53
C LEU A 7 15.95 4.91 7.27
N ALA A 8 16.94 5.40 8.01
CA ALA A 8 17.50 6.74 7.82
C ALA A 8 18.39 6.80 6.58
N ALA A 9 19.13 5.72 6.27
CA ALA A 9 19.91 5.60 5.04
C ALA A 9 19.00 5.60 3.80
N TRP A 10 17.91 4.83 3.83
CA TRP A 10 16.93 4.78 2.74
C TRP A 10 16.25 6.14 2.47
N ARG A 11 15.91 6.89 3.53
CA ARG A 11 15.32 8.24 3.42
C ARG A 11 16.27 9.30 2.85
N ARG A 12 17.57 9.18 3.10
CA ARG A 12 18.59 10.10 2.55
C ARG A 12 18.76 9.89 1.05
N GLN A 13 18.79 8.63 0.60
CA GLN A 13 18.92 8.28 -0.82
C GLN A 13 17.78 8.89 -1.67
N ARG A 14 16.53 8.86 -1.18
CA ARG A 14 15.40 9.46 -1.89
C ARG A 14 15.43 10.99 -1.97
N ARG A 15 16.00 11.67 -0.98
CA ARG A 15 16.11 13.15 -0.99
C ARG A 15 17.22 13.64 -1.90
N ALA A 16 18.27 12.84 -2.08
CA ALA A 16 19.40 13.19 -2.94
C ALA A 16 19.13 13.00 -4.44
N GLY A 17 18.05 12.31 -4.82
CA GLY A 17 17.77 11.91 -6.21
C GLY A 17 16.65 12.68 -6.92
N GLY A 18 16.23 13.86 -6.45
CA GLY A 18 15.07 14.55 -7.00
C GLY A 18 15.14 16.08 -6.93
N GLY A 19 16.18 16.67 -7.53
CA GLY A 19 16.32 18.13 -7.55
C GLY A 19 17.40 18.61 -8.51
N ASP A 20 17.19 18.37 -9.79
CA ASP A 20 17.77 19.15 -10.89
C ASP A 20 16.63 19.52 -11.85
N GLU A 21 15.62 20.21 -11.32
CA GLU A 21 14.61 20.93 -12.12
C GLU A 21 14.34 22.28 -11.42
N ASP A 22 15.05 23.27 -11.93
CA ASP A 22 14.78 24.70 -12.04
C ASP A 22 14.60 25.63 -10.82
N ASP A 23 15.62 26.48 -10.69
CA ASP A 23 15.50 27.94 -10.66
C ASP A 23 14.27 28.46 -11.44
N MET A 24 13.12 28.62 -10.77
CA MET A 24 12.31 29.84 -10.86
C MET A 24 11.14 29.78 -9.87
N ALA A 25 11.17 30.69 -8.91
CA ALA A 25 10.04 31.00 -8.05
C ALA A 25 8.94 31.71 -8.84
N THR A 26 7.74 31.13 -8.95
CA THR A 26 6.48 31.89 -9.05
C THR A 26 5.31 31.04 -8.56
N GLU A 27 4.61 31.57 -7.55
CA GLU A 27 3.23 31.28 -7.10
C GLU A 27 2.66 29.87 -7.32
N GLU A 28 2.59 29.12 -6.22
CA GLU A 28 1.42 28.37 -5.73
C GLU A 28 0.33 27.99 -6.76
N ALA A 29 0.73 27.35 -7.86
CA ALA A 29 -0.19 26.60 -8.68
C ALA A 29 -0.52 25.34 -7.89
N ALA A 30 -1.73 25.29 -7.35
CA ALA A 30 -2.33 24.06 -6.87
C ALA A 30 -2.00 22.96 -7.89
N VAL A 31 -1.15 22.02 -7.49
CA VAL A 31 -0.92 20.79 -8.25
C VAL A 31 -2.26 20.07 -8.21
N VAL A 32 -3.13 20.39 -9.16
CA VAL A 32 -4.29 19.57 -9.45
C VAL A 32 -3.67 18.23 -9.84
N PRO A 33 -3.84 17.17 -9.03
CA PRO A 33 -3.32 15.88 -9.41
C PRO A 33 -3.96 15.56 -10.77
N VAL A 34 -3.12 15.50 -11.81
CA VAL A 34 -3.54 14.98 -13.10
C VAL A 34 -4.17 13.62 -12.79
N PRO A 35 -5.45 13.39 -13.14
CA PRO A 35 -6.04 12.08 -12.91
C PRO A 35 -5.20 11.09 -13.71
N LEU A 36 -4.41 10.30 -12.99
CA LEU A 36 -3.75 9.13 -13.55
C LEU A 36 -4.87 8.33 -14.23
N PRO A 37 -4.65 7.80 -15.44
CA PRO A 37 -5.62 6.88 -16.03
C PRO A 37 -5.97 5.83 -14.98
N ASP A 38 -7.27 5.60 -14.75
CA ASP A 38 -7.77 4.61 -13.79
C ASP A 38 -7.13 3.26 -14.10
N ASP A 39 -6.01 2.94 -13.44
CA ASP A 39 -5.38 1.65 -13.60
C ASP A 39 -6.37 0.63 -13.03
N PRO A 40 -6.90 -0.29 -13.87
CA PRO A 40 -7.92 -1.23 -13.43
C PRO A 40 -7.40 -2.11 -12.29
N ALA A 41 -6.09 -2.34 -12.17
CA ALA A 41 -5.50 -3.06 -11.04
C ALA A 41 -5.54 -2.22 -9.75
N VAL A 42 -5.26 -0.91 -9.82
CA VAL A 42 -5.37 0.00 -8.67
C VAL A 42 -6.82 0.07 -8.19
N ALA A 43 -7.78 0.28 -9.09
CA ALA A 43 -9.19 0.34 -8.73
C ALA A 43 -9.73 -0.99 -8.17
N ARG A 44 -9.17 -2.13 -8.59
CA ARG A 44 -9.49 -3.45 -8.01
C ARG A 44 -8.89 -3.61 -6.63
N LEU A 45 -7.63 -3.22 -6.46
CA LEU A 45 -6.94 -3.23 -5.17
C LEU A 45 -7.70 -2.39 -4.15
N ASP A 46 -8.08 -1.15 -4.48
CA ASP A 46 -8.80 -0.26 -3.57
C ASP A 46 -10.09 -0.91 -3.05
N ARG A 47 -10.93 -1.42 -3.96
CA ARG A 47 -12.17 -2.14 -3.60
C ARG A 47 -11.89 -3.36 -2.73
N ALA A 48 -10.83 -4.11 -3.03
CA ALA A 48 -10.45 -5.29 -2.26
C ALA A 48 -9.97 -4.92 -0.84
N VAL A 49 -9.19 -3.85 -0.71
CA VAL A 49 -8.70 -3.32 0.57
C VAL A 49 -9.84 -2.76 1.42
N GLU A 50 -10.76 -2.00 0.84
CA GLU A 50 -11.97 -1.53 1.53
C GLU A 50 -12.78 -2.70 2.10
N ARG A 51 -12.99 -3.73 1.29
CA ARG A 51 -13.70 -4.95 1.73
C ARG A 51 -12.94 -5.67 2.86
N LEU A 52 -11.62 -5.81 2.75
CA LEU A 52 -10.79 -6.40 3.80
C LEU A 52 -10.85 -5.61 5.10
N HIS A 53 -10.81 -4.28 5.03
CA HIS A 53 -10.90 -3.42 6.19
C HIS A 53 -12.20 -3.64 6.97
N GLY A 54 -13.34 -3.75 6.27
CA GLY A 54 -14.62 -4.07 6.91
C GLY A 54 -14.62 -5.43 7.61
N LEU A 55 -14.11 -6.47 6.92
CA LEU A 55 -14.08 -7.84 7.46
C LEU A 55 -13.13 -7.97 8.66
N VAL A 56 -11.95 -7.36 8.57
CA VAL A 56 -10.92 -7.42 9.62
C VAL A 56 -11.33 -6.59 10.83
N SER A 57 -11.85 -5.37 10.64
CA SER A 57 -12.29 -4.53 11.75
C SER A 57 -13.41 -5.20 12.54
N GLY A 58 -14.41 -5.77 11.86
CA GLY A 58 -15.48 -6.52 12.54
C GLY A 58 -14.99 -7.78 13.28
N ALA A 59 -13.92 -8.43 12.81
CA ALA A 59 -13.32 -9.57 13.50
C ALA A 59 -12.49 -9.17 14.73
N LEU A 60 -11.97 -7.93 14.75
CA LEU A 60 -11.11 -7.41 15.81
C LEU A 60 -11.88 -6.82 17.00
N ASP A 61 -13.15 -6.43 16.81
CA ASP A 61 -14.06 -5.78 17.79
C ASP A 61 -14.38 -6.59 19.07
N GLY A 62 -13.60 -7.63 19.41
CA GLY A 62 -13.73 -8.31 20.69
C GLY A 62 -12.62 -9.30 21.07
N ARG A 63 -11.66 -9.59 20.18
CA ARG A 63 -10.59 -10.59 20.44
C ARG A 63 -9.16 -10.08 20.23
N GLY A 64 -9.00 -8.88 19.65
CA GLY A 64 -7.72 -8.15 19.58
C GLY A 64 -6.59 -8.82 18.78
N ARG A 65 -6.81 -9.98 18.14
CA ARG A 65 -5.80 -10.64 17.32
C ARG A 65 -6.40 -11.23 16.05
N LEU A 66 -5.71 -10.96 14.94
CA LEU A 66 -5.89 -11.66 13.68
C LEU A 66 -5.40 -13.11 13.82
N THR A 67 -5.96 -14.01 13.01
CA THR A 67 -5.36 -15.33 12.87
C THR A 67 -4.01 -15.18 12.15
N PRO A 68 -2.97 -15.96 12.51
CA PRO A 68 -1.63 -15.82 11.91
C PRO A 68 -1.61 -15.91 10.39
N GLY A 69 -2.54 -16.68 9.80
CA GLY A 69 -2.67 -16.79 8.34
C GLY A 69 -3.17 -15.50 7.68
N VAL A 70 -4.09 -14.77 8.32
CA VAL A 70 -4.58 -13.49 7.80
C VAL A 70 -3.50 -12.42 7.92
N GLU A 71 -2.81 -12.36 9.06
CA GLU A 71 -1.70 -11.43 9.26
C GLU A 71 -0.58 -11.64 8.25
N THR A 72 -0.20 -12.91 7.99
CA THR A 72 0.81 -13.25 6.98
C THR A 72 0.40 -12.77 5.59
N GLU A 73 -0.86 -12.95 5.21
CA GLU A 73 -1.36 -12.51 3.91
C GLU A 73 -1.41 -10.99 3.79
N LEU A 74 -1.78 -10.27 4.85
CA LEU A 74 -1.74 -8.79 4.88
C LEU A 74 -0.29 -8.28 4.75
N LEU A 75 0.66 -8.91 5.42
CA LEU A 75 2.09 -8.61 5.27
C LEU A 75 2.58 -8.87 3.84
N ALA A 76 2.12 -9.96 3.21
CA ALA A 76 2.45 -10.25 1.81
C ALA A 76 1.89 -9.18 0.85
N ILE A 77 0.64 -8.74 1.04
CA ILE A 77 0.05 -7.64 0.27
C ILE A 77 0.90 -6.37 0.42
N MET A 78 1.27 -5.99 1.65
CA MET A 78 2.13 -4.82 1.88
C MET A 78 3.50 -4.96 1.22
N GLY A 79 4.08 -6.18 1.21
CA GLY A 79 5.32 -6.48 0.51
C GLY A 79 5.19 -6.25 -1.00
N GLU A 80 4.14 -6.79 -1.62
CA GLU A 80 3.81 -6.62 -3.04
C GLU A 80 3.65 -5.13 -3.40
N LEU A 81 2.93 -4.34 -2.58
CA LEU A 81 2.80 -2.89 -2.77
C LEU A 81 4.13 -2.14 -2.66
N THR A 82 4.99 -2.54 -1.72
CA THR A 82 6.28 -1.89 -1.48
C THR A 82 7.22 -2.04 -2.70
N VAL A 83 7.09 -3.15 -3.45
CA VAL A 83 7.88 -3.40 -4.67
C VAL A 83 7.14 -3.03 -5.97
N GLY A 84 5.94 -2.43 -5.88
CA GLY A 84 5.18 -1.97 -7.05
C GLY A 84 4.39 -3.06 -7.80
N LEU A 85 4.19 -4.23 -7.19
CA LEU A 85 3.43 -5.35 -7.76
C LEU A 85 1.92 -5.19 -7.49
N ILE A 86 1.31 -4.17 -8.10
CA ILE A 86 -0.11 -3.82 -7.89
C ILE A 86 -1.07 -4.94 -8.32
N PRO A 87 -0.91 -5.58 -9.50
CA PRO A 87 -1.81 -6.66 -9.91
C PRO A 87 -1.77 -7.87 -8.97
N GLU A 88 -0.60 -8.23 -8.46
CA GLU A 88 -0.39 -9.31 -7.51
C GLU A 88 -1.05 -8.99 -6.17
N ALA A 89 -0.83 -7.77 -5.66
CA ALA A 89 -1.47 -7.27 -4.45
C ALA A 89 -3.00 -7.29 -4.56
N ALA A 90 -3.55 -6.84 -5.69
CA ALA A 90 -4.99 -6.87 -5.96
C ALA A 90 -5.53 -8.31 -5.93
N ASN A 91 -4.91 -9.22 -6.67
CA ASN A 91 -5.32 -10.63 -6.71
C ASN A 91 -5.24 -11.30 -5.33
N ARG A 92 -4.21 -10.99 -4.54
CA ARG A 92 -4.06 -11.54 -3.18
C ARG A 92 -5.13 -10.96 -2.24
N ALA A 93 -5.35 -9.65 -2.27
CA ALA A 93 -6.37 -8.99 -1.47
C ALA A 93 -7.77 -9.54 -1.76
N GLU A 94 -8.12 -9.72 -3.04
CA GLU A 94 -9.39 -10.32 -3.45
C GLU A 94 -9.58 -11.75 -2.94
N ARG A 95 -8.56 -12.61 -3.09
CA ARG A 95 -8.62 -13.98 -2.56
C ARG A 95 -8.75 -14.02 -1.05
N LEU A 96 -8.02 -13.15 -0.34
CA LEU A 96 -8.12 -13.05 1.11
C LEU A 96 -9.53 -12.61 1.53
N ALA A 97 -10.08 -11.58 0.89
CA ALA A 97 -11.44 -11.10 1.16
C ALA A 97 -12.50 -12.17 0.87
N ALA A 98 -12.34 -12.92 -0.23
CA ALA A 98 -13.23 -14.03 -0.58
C ALA A 98 -13.18 -15.18 0.43
N ARG A 99 -12.01 -15.46 1.04
CA ARG A 99 -11.88 -16.45 2.11
C ARG A 99 -12.48 -15.99 3.43
N LEU A 100 -12.35 -14.70 3.76
CA LEU A 100 -12.88 -14.14 5.01
C LEU A 100 -14.39 -13.90 4.99
N ALA A 101 -15.00 -13.84 3.80
CA ALA A 101 -16.44 -13.70 3.63
C ALA A 101 -17.20 -15.04 3.64
N GLN A 102 -16.50 -16.17 3.77
CA GLN A 102 -17.08 -17.51 3.95
C GLN A 102 -17.25 -17.82 5.44
#